data_AF-A0A0W0YYA9-F1
#
_entry.id   AF-A0A0W0YYA9-F1
#
_cell.length_a   1.000
_cell.length_b   1.000
_cell.length_c   1.000
_cell.angle_alpha   90.00
_cell.angle_beta   90.00
_cell.angle_gamma   90.00
#
_symmetry.space_group_name_H-M   'P 1'
#
loop_
_entity.id
_entity.type
_entity.pdbx_description
1 polymer ?
#
loop_
_entity_poly.entity_id
_entity_poly.type
_entity_poly.pdbx_seq_one_letter_code
_entity_poly.pdbx_strand_id
1 'polypeptide(L)' 'MDMKQEAERIYQLTIDRDKKIRLLKDLALDCYNEMEAQDQNMHPEVHHKLSEGYRLAKDFIRKLEHD' A
#
# COMPACT_ATOMS: atom_id res chain seq x y z
N MET A 1 -3.33 -10.65 -6.00
CA MET A 1 -3.01 -9.30 -6.52
C MET A 1 -1.73 -8.86 -5.83
N ASP A 2 -0.78 -8.26 -6.53
CA ASP A 2 0.48 -7.82 -5.91
C ASP A 2 0.31 -6.37 -5.41
N MET A 3 0.21 -6.21 -4.09
CA MET A 3 -0.03 -4.90 -3.47
C MET A 3 1.13 -3.92 -3.71
N LYS A 4 2.34 -4.42 -3.92
CA LYS A 4 3.49 -3.60 -4.29
C LYS A 4 3.31 -2.98 -5.67
N GLN A 5 2.90 -3.79 -6.66
CA GLN A 5 2.63 -3.31 -8.01
C GLN A 5 1.50 -2.26 -8.02
N GLU A 6 0.48 -2.45 -7.18
CA GLU A 6 -0.61 -1.47 -7.07
C GLU A 6 -0.13 -0.14 -6.46
N ALA A 7 0.73 -0.19 -5.44
CA ALA A 7 1.35 1.02 -4.87
C ALA A 7 2.17 1.77 -5.92
N GLU A 8 2.97 1.05 -6.73
CA GLU A 8 3.76 1.63 -7.82
C GLU A 8 2.86 2.27 -8.89
N ARG A 9 1.78 1.57 -9.27
CA ARG A 9 0.80 2.07 -10.24
C ARG A 9 0.18 3.38 -9.75
N ILE A 10 -0.30 3.44 -8.51
CA ILE A 10 -0.89 4.66 -7.93
C ILE A 10 0.14 5.80 -7.93
N TYR A 11 1.39 5.52 -7.56
CA TYR A 11 2.44 6.53 -7.53
C TYR A 11 2.74 7.11 -8.92
N GLN A 12 2.66 6.29 -9.96
CA GLN A 12 2.90 6.70 -11.35
C GLN A 12 1.71 7.41 -12.02
N LEU A 13 0.50 7.37 -11.43
CA LEU A 13 -0.67 8.04 -12.00
C LEU A 13 -0.44 9.55 -12.15
N THR A 14 -0.81 10.10 -13.30
CA THR A 14 -0.84 11.54 -13.55
C THR A 14 -2.13 12.14 -13.01
N ILE A 15 -2.24 12.18 -11.69
CA ILE A 15 -3.38 12.76 -10.95
C ILE A 15 -2.88 13.78 -9.92
N ASP A 16 -3.82 14.55 -9.38
CA ASP A 16 -3.56 15.47 -8.29
C ASP A 16 -2.86 14.78 -7.10
N ARG A 17 -1.91 15.49 -6.48
CA ARG A 17 -1.08 14.98 -5.39
C ARG A 17 -1.93 14.52 -4.21
N ASP A 18 -2.94 15.28 -3.82
CA ASP A 18 -3.78 14.95 -2.66
C ASP A 18 -4.64 13.73 -2.96
N LYS A 19 -5.12 13.59 -4.20
CA LYS A 19 -5.81 12.36 -4.65
C LYS A 19 -4.88 11.15 -4.63
N LYS A 20 -3.63 11.31 -5.06
CA LYS A 20 -2.62 10.24 -5.03
C LYS A 20 -2.32 9.81 -3.60
N ILE A 21 -2.12 10.76 -2.69
CA ILE A 21 -1.94 10.48 -1.26
C ILE A 21 -3.14 9.74 -0.69
N ARG A 22 -4.37 10.13 -1.05
CA ARG A 22 -5.59 9.45 -0.60
C ARG A 22 -5.61 7.99 -1.05
N LEU A 23 -5.38 7.72 -2.33
CA LEU A 23 -5.35 6.35 -2.86
C LEU A 23 -4.27 5.48 -2.20
N LEU A 24 -3.09 6.05 -1.93
CA LEU A 24 -2.04 5.33 -1.21
C LEU A 24 -2.41 5.06 0.26
N LYS A 25 -3.12 5.99 0.92
CA LYS A 25 -3.62 5.81 2.29
C LYS A 25 -4.68 4.70 2.35
N ASP A 26 -5.59 4.66 1.37
CA ASP A 26 -6.59 3.61 1.24
C ASP A 26 -5.93 2.25 1.01
N LEU A 27 -4.97 2.16 0.07
CA LEU A 27 -4.21 0.92 -0.18
C LEU A 27 -3.45 0.44 1.07
N ALA A 28 -2.83 1.36 1.81
CA ALA A 28 -2.12 1.01 3.04
C ALA A 28 -3.08 0.48 4.12
N LEU A 29 -4.28 1.05 4.22
CA LEU A 29 -5.30 0.56 5.14
C LEU A 29 -5.79 -0.84 4.75
N ASP A 30 -6.02 -1.08 3.46
CA ASP A 30 -6.42 -2.39 2.94
C ASP A 30 -5.34 -3.45 3.23
N CYS A 31 -4.07 -3.14 2.93
CA CYS A 31 -2.96 -4.04 3.25
C CYS A 31 -2.88 -4.35 4.75
N TYR A 32 -3.09 -3.35 5.61
CA TYR A 32 -3.08 -3.53 7.06
C TYR A 32 -4.21 -4.45 7.54
N ASN A 33 -5.44 -4.18 7.09
CA ASN A 33 -6.60 -4.99 7.45
C ASN A 33 -6.47 -6.44 6.97
N GLU A 34 -5.95 -6.64 5.76
CA GLU A 34 -5.69 -7.98 5.23
C GLU A 34 -4.57 -8.70 6.00
N MET A 35 -3.52 -8.01 6.44
CA MET A 35 -2.47 -8.61 7.29
C MET A 35 -3.06 -9.08 8.62
N GLU A 36 -3.84 -8.25 9.30
CA GLU A 36 -4.51 -8.62 10.56
C GLU A 36 -5.47 -9.81 10.38
N ALA A 37 -6.18 -9.87 9.26
CA ALA A 37 -7.06 -11.00 8.94
C ALA A 37 -6.28 -12.29 8.62
N GLN A 38 -5.10 -12.15 8.02
CA GLN A 38 -4.21 -13.25 7.63
C GLN A 38 -3.42 -13.83 8.80
N ASP A 39 -3.13 -13.02 9.83
CA ASP A 39 -2.46 -13.48 11.06
C ASP A 39 -3.26 -14.59 11.77
N GLN A 40 -4.57 -14.65 11.53
CA GLN A 40 -5.44 -15.73 12.00
C GLN A 40 -5.42 -17.00 11.12
N ASN A 41 -4.98 -16.89 9.86
CA ASN A 41 -5.06 -17.95 8.84
C ASN A 41 -3.69 -18.54 8.43
N MET A 42 -2.57 -18.08 9.00
CA MET A 42 -1.22 -18.65 8.83
C MET A 42 -0.73 -18.83 7.38
N HIS A 43 -0.97 -17.86 6.49
CA HIS A 43 -0.38 -17.86 5.13
C HIS A 43 0.77 -16.82 5.02
N PRO A 44 2.02 -17.19 5.36
CA PRO A 44 3.14 -16.25 5.47
C PRO A 44 3.50 -15.57 4.14
N GLU A 45 3.28 -16.24 3.00
CA GLU A 45 3.56 -15.66 1.68
C GLU A 45 2.62 -14.49 1.34
N VAL A 46 1.37 -14.56 1.80
CA VAL A 46 0.39 -13.49 1.59
C VAL A 46 0.72 -12.34 2.52
N HIS A 47 1.01 -12.63 3.80
CA HIS A 47 1.47 -11.62 4.74
C HIS A 47 2.71 -10.86 4.23
N HIS A 48 3.68 -11.55 3.63
CA HIS A 48 4.86 -10.91 3.04
C HIS A 48 4.48 -9.91 1.93
N LYS A 49 3.62 -10.33 0.99
CA LYS A 49 3.17 -9.47 -0.12
C LYS A 49 2.39 -8.23 0.37
N LEU A 50 1.54 -8.42 1.37
CA LEU A 50 0.79 -7.32 1.99
C LEU A 50 1.71 -6.36 2.73
N SER A 51 2.69 -6.88 3.47
CA SER A 51 3.69 -6.08 4.18
C SER A 51 4.55 -5.26 3.23
N GLU A 52 4.95 -5.82 2.08
CA GLU A 52 5.70 -5.09 1.05
C GLU A 52 4.88 -3.95 0.45
N GLY A 53 3.60 -4.21 0.10
CA GLY A 53 2.68 -3.19 -0.40
C GLY A 53 2.44 -2.07 0.62
N TYR A 54 2.18 -2.44 1.88
CA TYR A 54 2.00 -1.50 2.99
C TYR A 54 3.20 -0.57 3.16
N ARG A 55 4.41 -1.15 3.21
CA ARG A 55 5.64 -0.38 3.38
C ARG A 55 5.83 0.60 2.24
N LEU A 56 5.67 0.13 1.00
CA LEU A 56 5.88 0.96 -0.18
C LEU A 56 4.85 2.09 -0.30
N ALA A 57 3.58 1.83 0.02
CA ALA A 57 2.55 2.85 0.06
C ALA A 57 2.89 3.97 1.06
N LYS A 58 3.37 3.63 2.26
CA LYS A 58 3.81 4.63 3.26
C LYS A 58 5.03 5.42 2.81
N ASP A 59 5.99 4.77 2.17
CA ASP A 59 7.17 5.44 1.62
C ASP A 59 6.76 6.46 0.55
N PHE A 60 5.82 6.12 -0.33
CA PHE A 60 5.29 7.04 -1.33
C PHE A 60 4.48 8.19 -0.74
N ILE A 61 3.64 7.92 0.27
CA ILE A 61 2.93 9.00 1.00
C ILE A 61 3.95 9.99 1.57
N ARG A 62 4.98 9.48 2.25
CA ARG A 62 6.03 10.33 2.83
C ARG A 62 6.75 11.16 1.77
N LYS A 63 7.08 10.57 0.61
CA LYS A 63 7.69 11.32 -0.49
C LYS A 63 6.77 12.44 -0.98
N LEU A 64 5.49 12.16 -1.21
CA LEU A 64 4.53 13.14 -1.71
C LEU A 64 4.19 14.25 -0.69
N GLU A 65 4.27 13.95 0.62
CA GLU A 65 4.05 14.94 1.67
C GLU A 65 5.28 15.86 1.89
N HIS A 66 6.46 15.46 1.42
CA HIS A 66 7.73 16.20 1.58
C HIS A 66 8.34 16.75 0.27
N ASP A 67 7.79 16.42 -0.90
CA ASP A 67 8.02 17.10 -2.20
C ASP A 67 7.17 18.38 -2.34
#